data_AF-A0A6B2VN05-F1
#
_entry.id   AF-A0A6B2VN05-F1
#
_cell.length_a   1.000
_cell.length_b   1.000
_cell.length_c   1.000
_cell.angle_alpha   90.00
_cell.angle_beta   90.00
_cell.angle_gamma   90.00
#
_symmetry.space_group_name_H-M   'P 1'
#
loop_
_entity.id
_entity.type
_entity.pdbx_description
1 polymer ?
#
loop_
_entity_poly.entity_id
_entity_poly.type
_entity_poly.pdbx_seq_one_letter_code
_entity_poly.pdbx_strand_id
1 'polypeptide(L)'
;MASNALKVYARNANLQRIGQISDYTSLTVIPRYNAIGAIALDISADSDSAPLLAEGNGLIVQTAAGQTITSGPIRTVDWSRSESDAGGGQLKVGAVSDDEVLARYTCWPTPTAAIGSQTDSVYKLSAVNAETGMRTIVNVNAGPGALASRKNPLLTLAADGARGGTITRQVNQFDNLLVVLQDIAGAAGLGFRVIQVGGALQFQVYTPTNRSATARFSFGFGNLTDASYTTTPPTCTRAIVVAGGSSSPRVCKTYDRTDPLFPGLVLEQFVDLTSVDSASVDLTAQMDQAGAEALTNGAGQGSLAITPIDIPKLQYGRDYNVGDTVAAQLRDGDWYTDVCREVTLTSTTTDSTVKATVGGDTSSNTIARIYSYIAQVKRDVGRLKTRKAA
;
A
#
# COMPACT_ATOMS: atom_id res chain seq x y z
N MET A 1 -27.98 -18.33 12.59
CA MET A 1 -26.58 -17.88 12.54
C MET A 1 -26.55 -16.65 11.65
N ALA A 2 -26.10 -15.49 12.14
CA ALA A 2 -25.97 -14.31 11.29
C ALA A 2 -24.94 -14.64 10.20
N SER A 3 -25.27 -14.46 8.92
CA SER A 3 -24.32 -14.77 7.86
C SER A 3 -23.13 -13.81 7.97
N ASN A 4 -21.92 -14.37 7.95
CA ASN A 4 -20.69 -13.58 7.80
C ASN A 4 -20.48 -13.12 6.34
N ALA A 5 -21.50 -13.29 5.49
CA ALA A 5 -21.43 -13.00 4.07
C ALA A 5 -21.17 -11.51 3.83
N LEU A 6 -20.22 -11.24 2.94
CA LEU A 6 -19.89 -9.89 2.51
C LEU A 6 -21.05 -9.30 1.71
N LYS A 7 -21.33 -8.01 1.94
CA LYS A 7 -22.31 -7.25 1.17
C LYS A 7 -21.57 -6.48 0.07
N VAL A 8 -21.98 -6.68 -1.17
CA VAL A 8 -21.42 -6.00 -2.34
C VAL A 8 -22.44 -5.05 -2.92
N TYR A 9 -22.05 -3.80 -3.16
CA TYR A 9 -22.88 -2.78 -3.79
C TYR A 9 -22.18 -2.24 -5.02
N ALA A 10 -22.95 -2.01 -6.09
CA ALA A 10 -22.48 -1.25 -7.25
C ALA A 10 -22.69 0.25 -7.03
N ARG A 11 -21.76 1.06 -7.55
CA ARG A 11 -21.85 2.52 -7.60
C ARG A 11 -21.60 3.03 -9.01
N ASN A 12 -22.17 4.18 -9.36
CA ASN A 12 -21.88 4.86 -10.62
C ASN A 12 -20.61 5.71 -10.53
N ALA A 13 -20.22 6.34 -11.65
CA ALA A 13 -19.07 7.23 -11.73
C ALA A 13 -19.13 8.47 -10.80
N ASN A 14 -20.33 8.87 -10.40
CA ASN A 14 -20.57 9.96 -9.43
C ASN A 14 -20.59 9.46 -7.97
N LEU A 15 -20.13 8.23 -7.74
CA LEU A 15 -20.10 7.57 -6.43
C LEU A 15 -21.48 7.31 -5.81
N GLN A 16 -22.56 7.42 -6.57
CA GLN A 16 -23.89 7.10 -6.06
C GLN A 16 -24.11 5.59 -6.14
N ARG A 17 -24.62 5.01 -5.07
CA ARG A 17 -24.98 3.59 -5.02
C ARG A 17 -26.16 3.32 -5.97
N ILE A 18 -25.99 2.36 -6.88
CA ILE A 18 -26.98 2.02 -7.91
C ILE A 18 -27.69 0.69 -7.67
N GLY A 19 -27.13 -0.19 -6.82
CA GLY A 19 -27.76 -1.46 -6.48
C GLY A 19 -26.89 -2.33 -5.57
N GLN A 20 -27.49 -3.39 -5.02
CA GLN A 20 -26.78 -4.43 -4.28
C GLN A 20 -26.59 -5.65 -5.19
N ILE A 21 -25.40 -6.25 -5.17
CA ILE A 21 -25.08 -7.48 -5.89
C ILE A 21 -25.15 -8.63 -4.88
N SER A 22 -26.16 -9.48 -5.01
CA SER A 22 -26.44 -10.57 -4.06
C SER A 22 -26.46 -11.96 -4.70
N ASP A 23 -26.29 -12.00 -6.00
CA ASP A 23 -26.41 -13.12 -6.93
C ASP A 23 -25.05 -13.49 -7.55
N TYR A 24 -23.95 -13.02 -6.94
CA TYR A 24 -22.60 -13.42 -7.35
C TYR A 24 -22.33 -14.88 -7.00
N THR A 25 -21.68 -15.61 -7.89
CA THR A 25 -21.26 -17.00 -7.67
C THR A 25 -20.01 -17.06 -6.80
N SER A 26 -19.06 -16.16 -7.06
CA SER A 26 -17.79 -16.07 -6.34
C SER A 26 -17.42 -14.60 -6.12
N LEU A 27 -16.84 -14.31 -4.97
CA LEU A 27 -16.28 -13.01 -4.63
C LEU A 27 -14.93 -13.22 -3.96
N THR A 28 -13.90 -12.57 -4.49
CA THR A 28 -12.57 -12.50 -3.88
C THR A 28 -12.24 -11.03 -3.63
N VAL A 29 -11.92 -10.68 -2.39
CA VAL A 29 -11.60 -9.31 -1.97
C VAL A 29 -10.25 -9.32 -1.29
N ILE A 30 -9.34 -8.49 -1.78
CA ILE A 30 -7.94 -8.44 -1.33
C ILE A 30 -7.62 -7.02 -0.87
N PRO A 31 -8.06 -6.58 0.34
CA PRO A 31 -7.52 -5.38 0.98
C PRO A 31 -6.02 -5.53 1.24
N ARG A 32 -5.27 -4.44 1.00
CA ARG A 32 -3.83 -4.36 1.26
C ARG A 32 -3.49 -3.16 2.10
N TYR A 33 -2.49 -3.31 2.95
CA TYR A 33 -1.92 -2.23 3.76
C TYR A 33 -1.03 -1.35 2.88
N ASN A 34 -1.35 -0.06 2.78
CA ASN A 34 -0.62 0.95 2.00
C ASN A 34 -0.41 0.57 0.52
N ALA A 35 -1.28 -0.25 -0.06
CA ALA A 35 -1.17 -0.68 -1.45
C ALA A 35 -2.55 -0.83 -2.09
N ILE A 36 -2.58 -0.84 -3.42
CA ILE A 36 -3.81 -1.00 -4.19
C ILE A 36 -4.34 -2.43 -3.99
N GLY A 37 -5.51 -2.53 -3.36
CA GLY A 37 -6.25 -3.78 -3.20
C GLY A 37 -6.93 -4.21 -4.49
N ALA A 38 -7.46 -5.44 -4.48
CA ALA A 38 -8.18 -6.01 -5.61
C ALA A 38 -9.54 -6.56 -5.18
N ILE A 39 -10.50 -6.55 -6.11
CA ILE A 39 -11.81 -7.16 -5.97
C ILE A 39 -12.05 -7.95 -7.27
N ALA A 40 -12.39 -9.21 -7.16
CA ALA A 40 -12.81 -10.05 -8.28
C ALA A 40 -14.17 -10.66 -7.95
N LEU A 41 -15.10 -10.59 -8.90
CA LEU A 41 -16.46 -11.09 -8.74
C LEU A 41 -16.85 -11.87 -9.98
N ASP A 42 -17.35 -13.09 -9.78
CA ASP A 42 -17.92 -13.92 -10.84
C ASP A 42 -19.45 -13.98 -10.66
N ILE A 43 -20.19 -13.82 -11.75
CA ILE A 43 -21.65 -13.81 -11.75
C ILE A 43 -22.20 -14.39 -13.07
N SER A 44 -23.41 -14.93 -13.04
CA SER A 44 -24.11 -15.30 -14.28
C SER A 44 -24.36 -14.06 -15.15
N ALA A 45 -24.14 -14.18 -16.46
CA ALA A 45 -24.42 -13.10 -17.40
C ALA A 45 -25.93 -12.78 -17.52
N ASP A 46 -26.80 -13.75 -17.21
CA ASP A 46 -28.26 -13.58 -17.19
C ASP A 46 -28.78 -13.01 -15.87
N SER A 47 -27.89 -12.72 -14.94
CA SER A 47 -28.25 -12.24 -13.61
C SER A 47 -28.84 -10.83 -13.66
N ASP A 48 -29.84 -10.54 -12.83
CA ASP A 48 -30.47 -9.21 -12.73
C ASP A 48 -29.45 -8.12 -12.34
N SER A 49 -28.39 -8.50 -11.62
CA SER A 49 -27.31 -7.58 -11.23
C SER A 49 -26.24 -7.38 -12.30
N ALA A 50 -26.19 -8.20 -13.36
CA ALA A 50 -25.18 -8.11 -14.42
C ALA A 50 -25.13 -6.72 -15.09
N PRO A 51 -26.26 -6.04 -15.41
CA PRO A 51 -26.23 -4.70 -16.00
C PRO A 51 -25.61 -3.62 -15.10
N LEU A 52 -25.52 -3.84 -13.78
CA LEU A 52 -24.89 -2.91 -12.85
C LEU A 52 -23.35 -2.98 -12.92
N LEU A 53 -22.81 -4.08 -13.44
CA LEU A 53 -21.39 -4.39 -13.50
C LEU A 53 -20.79 -3.95 -14.84
N ALA A 54 -20.87 -2.66 -15.12
CA ALA A 54 -20.34 -2.04 -16.33
C ALA A 54 -19.01 -1.30 -16.07
N GLU A 55 -18.22 -1.14 -17.13
CA GLU A 55 -17.05 -0.26 -17.09
C GLU A 55 -17.45 1.17 -16.69
N GLY A 56 -16.64 1.81 -15.86
CA GLY A 56 -16.92 3.14 -15.31
C GLY A 56 -17.77 3.13 -14.03
N ASN A 57 -18.49 2.04 -13.75
CA ASN A 57 -19.06 1.81 -12.42
C ASN A 57 -17.97 1.33 -11.44
N GLY A 58 -18.32 1.24 -10.16
CA GLY A 58 -17.45 0.73 -9.11
C GLY A 58 -18.17 -0.22 -8.17
N LEU A 59 -17.40 -0.86 -7.31
CA LEU A 59 -17.87 -1.76 -6.27
C LEU A 59 -17.57 -1.18 -4.88
N ILE A 60 -18.45 -1.45 -3.93
CA ILE A 60 -18.27 -1.18 -2.51
C ILE A 60 -18.51 -2.50 -1.78
N VAL A 61 -17.49 -2.98 -1.09
CA VAL A 61 -17.56 -4.20 -0.28
C VAL A 61 -17.67 -3.81 1.19
N GLN A 62 -18.69 -4.34 1.86
CA GLN A 62 -18.95 -4.10 3.27
C GLN A 62 -19.02 -5.42 4.05
N THR A 63 -18.66 -5.38 5.32
CA THR A 63 -18.98 -6.46 6.27
C THR A 63 -20.50 -6.62 6.40
N ALA A 64 -20.96 -7.73 6.97
CA ALA A 64 -22.37 -7.92 7.30
C ALA A 64 -22.94 -6.77 8.18
N ALA A 65 -22.10 -6.21 9.04
CA ALA A 65 -22.40 -5.07 9.92
C ALA A 65 -22.41 -3.70 9.21
N GLY A 66 -22.11 -3.65 7.91
CA GLY A 66 -22.16 -2.42 7.09
C GLY A 66 -20.88 -1.59 7.08
N GLN A 67 -19.80 -2.07 7.70
CA GLN A 67 -18.50 -1.40 7.65
C GLN A 67 -17.84 -1.64 6.29
N THR A 68 -17.44 -0.57 5.60
CA THR A 68 -16.72 -0.69 4.33
C THR A 68 -15.34 -1.29 4.54
N ILE A 69 -15.06 -2.39 3.85
CA ILE A 69 -13.73 -3.04 3.81
C ILE A 69 -12.90 -2.38 2.72
N THR A 70 -13.46 -2.28 1.52
CA THR A 70 -12.81 -1.65 0.36
C THR A 70 -13.88 -1.13 -0.60
N SER A 71 -13.52 -0.14 -1.40
CA SER A 71 -14.31 0.38 -2.50
C SER A 71 -13.40 0.70 -3.67
N GLY A 72 -13.92 0.71 -4.89
CA GLY A 72 -13.06 0.85 -6.05
C GLY A 72 -13.76 0.85 -7.39
N PRO A 73 -13.16 1.43 -8.45
CA PRO A 73 -13.70 1.35 -9.81
C PRO A 73 -13.53 -0.06 -10.41
N ILE A 74 -14.52 -0.47 -11.23
CA ILE A 74 -14.42 -1.63 -12.11
C ILE A 74 -13.43 -1.30 -13.23
N ARG A 75 -12.56 -2.27 -13.53
CA ARG A 75 -11.49 -2.19 -14.53
C ARG A 75 -11.66 -3.19 -15.65
N THR A 76 -12.19 -4.36 -15.36
CA THR A 76 -12.46 -5.38 -16.36
C THR A 76 -13.84 -5.97 -16.16
N VAL A 77 -14.52 -6.26 -17.26
CA VAL A 77 -15.80 -6.97 -17.31
C VAL A 77 -15.69 -7.97 -18.45
N ASP A 78 -15.20 -9.16 -18.13
CA ASP A 78 -14.92 -10.19 -19.12
C ASP A 78 -16.11 -11.15 -19.23
N TRP A 79 -16.71 -11.25 -20.42
CA TRP A 79 -17.77 -12.21 -20.70
C TRP A 79 -17.20 -13.49 -21.31
N SER A 80 -17.69 -14.64 -20.85
CA SER A 80 -17.34 -15.94 -21.41
C SER A 80 -18.54 -16.87 -21.41
N ARG A 81 -18.55 -17.85 -22.32
CA ARG A 81 -19.56 -18.91 -22.39
C ARG A 81 -18.94 -20.16 -22.97
N SER A 82 -19.20 -21.30 -22.35
CA SER A 82 -18.86 -22.63 -22.86
C SER A 82 -20.12 -23.46 -23.12
N GLU A 83 -20.00 -24.54 -23.90
CA GLU A 83 -21.10 -25.50 -24.10
C GLU A 83 -21.55 -26.18 -22.79
N SER A 84 -20.65 -26.24 -21.79
CA SER A 84 -20.97 -26.74 -20.44
C SER A 84 -21.70 -25.71 -19.56
N ASP A 85 -21.73 -24.43 -19.94
CA ASP A 85 -22.49 -23.41 -19.23
C ASP A 85 -23.93 -23.38 -19.78
N ALA A 86 -24.87 -24.00 -19.08
CA ALA A 86 -26.29 -23.82 -19.38
C ALA A 86 -26.68 -22.36 -19.12
N GLY A 87 -27.18 -21.63 -20.12
CA GLY A 87 -27.61 -20.22 -20.02
C GLY A 87 -26.82 -19.23 -20.90
N GLY A 88 -26.80 -17.95 -20.51
CA GLY A 88 -26.20 -16.81 -21.21
C GLY A 88 -24.72 -16.56 -20.94
N GLY A 89 -24.07 -17.44 -20.17
CA GLY A 89 -22.63 -17.38 -19.88
C GLY A 89 -22.29 -16.80 -18.50
N GLN A 90 -21.01 -16.50 -18.30
CA GLN A 90 -20.46 -15.97 -17.06
C GLN A 90 -19.80 -14.60 -17.31
N LEU A 91 -19.95 -13.69 -16.35
CA LEU A 91 -19.23 -12.43 -16.28
C LEU A 91 -18.21 -12.49 -15.15
N LYS A 92 -16.96 -12.18 -15.49
CA LYS A 92 -15.85 -12.02 -14.56
C LYS A 92 -15.47 -10.56 -14.45
N VAL A 93 -15.68 -9.99 -13.28
CA VAL A 93 -15.51 -8.55 -13.02
C VAL A 93 -14.29 -8.33 -12.15
N GLY A 94 -13.36 -7.52 -12.63
CA GLY A 94 -12.18 -7.08 -11.88
C GLY A 94 -12.30 -5.62 -11.48
N ALA A 95 -12.11 -5.31 -10.21
CA ALA A 95 -12.02 -3.95 -9.68
C ALA A 95 -10.77 -3.79 -8.80
N VAL A 96 -10.31 -2.56 -8.67
CA VAL A 96 -9.14 -2.18 -7.86
C VAL A 96 -9.55 -1.20 -6.78
N SER A 97 -8.89 -1.18 -5.62
CA SER A 97 -9.28 -0.24 -4.56
C SER A 97 -9.11 1.22 -4.98
N ASP A 98 -9.88 2.10 -4.36
CA ASP A 98 -9.86 3.56 -4.59
C ASP A 98 -8.50 4.19 -4.32
N ASP A 99 -7.60 3.49 -3.61
CA ASP A 99 -6.18 3.86 -3.45
C ASP A 99 -5.48 4.06 -4.79
N GLU A 100 -5.96 3.39 -5.85
CA GLU A 100 -5.45 3.55 -7.20
C GLU A 100 -5.54 5.01 -7.70
N VAL A 101 -6.46 5.83 -7.15
CA VAL A 101 -6.49 7.27 -7.49
C VAL A 101 -5.16 7.95 -7.21
N LEU A 102 -4.43 7.51 -6.17
CA LEU A 102 -3.13 8.06 -5.79
C LEU A 102 -2.06 7.69 -6.81
N ALA A 103 -2.16 6.51 -7.44
CA ALA A 103 -1.21 6.07 -8.45
C ALA A 103 -1.33 6.82 -9.79
N ARG A 104 -2.43 7.56 -10.01
CA ARG A 104 -2.64 8.36 -11.23
C ARG A 104 -1.87 9.68 -11.25
N TYR A 105 -1.35 10.11 -10.10
CA TYR A 105 -0.72 11.41 -9.94
C TYR A 105 0.79 11.31 -9.72
N THR A 106 1.50 12.33 -10.18
CA THR A 106 2.93 12.54 -9.91
C THR A 106 3.12 13.71 -8.96
N CYS A 107 4.16 13.67 -8.12
CA CYS A 107 4.49 14.75 -7.20
C CYS A 107 5.28 15.84 -7.93
N TRP A 108 4.68 17.02 -8.08
CA TRP A 108 5.33 18.16 -8.73
C TRP A 108 6.24 18.91 -7.74
N PRO A 109 7.46 19.33 -8.15
CA PRO A 109 8.33 20.17 -7.32
C PRO A 109 7.65 21.45 -6.84
N THR A 110 6.92 22.12 -7.73
CA THR A 110 6.11 23.31 -7.44
C THR A 110 4.64 23.01 -7.80
N PRO A 111 3.85 22.41 -6.88
CA PRO A 111 2.49 21.95 -7.17
C PRO A 111 1.51 23.05 -7.60
N THR A 112 1.81 24.30 -7.27
CA THR A 112 1.01 25.48 -7.60
C THR A 112 1.37 26.09 -8.96
N ALA A 113 2.45 25.66 -9.60
CA ALA A 113 2.88 26.16 -10.89
C ALA A 113 2.45 25.23 -12.03
N ALA A 114 2.17 25.79 -13.21
CA ALA A 114 1.91 24.99 -14.40
C ALA A 114 3.12 24.10 -14.74
N ILE A 115 2.89 23.05 -15.56
CA ILE A 115 3.96 22.11 -15.93
C ILE A 115 5.16 22.80 -16.62
N GLY A 116 4.92 23.86 -17.39
CA GLY A 116 5.96 24.65 -18.05
C GLY A 116 6.65 25.68 -17.14
N SER A 117 6.29 25.76 -15.87
CA SER A 117 6.76 26.77 -14.92
C SER A 117 7.30 26.15 -13.63
N GLN A 118 7.74 24.90 -13.69
CA GLN A 118 8.41 24.21 -12.57
C GLN A 118 9.83 24.76 -12.43
N THR A 119 10.07 25.58 -11.41
CA THR A 119 11.39 26.18 -11.13
C THR A 119 12.16 25.42 -10.05
N ASP A 120 11.46 24.75 -9.14
CA ASP A 120 12.10 23.96 -8.08
C ASP A 120 12.55 22.61 -8.63
N SER A 121 13.69 22.12 -8.13
CA SER A 121 14.22 20.79 -8.50
C SER A 121 13.60 19.63 -7.71
N VAL A 122 12.99 19.92 -6.55
CA VAL A 122 12.40 18.95 -5.63
C VAL A 122 11.23 19.57 -4.88
N TYR A 123 10.30 18.74 -4.43
CA TYR A 123 9.29 19.17 -3.45
C TYR A 123 9.83 18.94 -2.04
N LYS A 124 9.72 19.94 -1.16
CA LYS A 124 10.29 19.89 0.20
C LYS A 124 9.20 19.81 1.26
N LEU A 125 9.35 18.84 2.15
CA LEU A 125 8.69 18.80 3.45
C LEU A 125 9.73 19.15 4.52
N SER A 126 9.44 20.18 5.32
CA SER A 126 10.38 20.69 6.32
C SER A 126 9.75 20.66 7.71
N ALA A 127 10.25 19.79 8.57
CA ALA A 127 9.84 19.65 9.97
C ALA A 127 8.31 19.59 10.17
N VAL A 128 7.64 18.73 9.40
CA VAL A 128 6.18 18.52 9.50
C VAL A 128 5.87 17.14 10.05
N ASN A 129 4.76 16.97 10.77
CA ASN A 129 4.31 15.63 11.17
C ASN A 129 4.04 14.76 9.93
N ALA A 130 4.33 13.46 10.01
CA ALA A 130 4.21 12.55 8.87
C ALA A 130 2.80 12.55 8.25
N GLU A 131 1.73 12.48 9.06
CA GLU A 131 0.36 12.59 8.56
C GLU A 131 0.13 13.92 7.83
N THR A 132 0.49 15.04 8.47
CA THR A 132 0.34 16.37 7.90
C THR A 132 1.10 16.50 6.57
N GLY A 133 2.32 15.97 6.49
CA GLY A 133 3.11 15.93 5.26
C GLY A 133 2.45 15.12 4.15
N MET A 134 2.01 13.89 4.46
CA MET A 134 1.30 13.02 3.50
C MET A 134 0.04 13.70 2.96
N ARG A 135 -0.78 14.26 3.85
CA ARG A 135 -2.00 14.98 3.49
C ARG A 135 -1.71 16.21 2.64
N THR A 136 -0.66 16.95 2.97
CA THR A 136 -0.25 18.14 2.21
C THR A 136 0.12 17.75 0.79
N ILE A 137 0.92 16.71 0.59
CA ILE A 137 1.30 16.22 -0.74
C ILE A 137 0.05 15.80 -1.53
N VAL A 138 -0.89 15.05 -0.93
CA VAL A 138 -2.14 14.67 -1.60
C VAL A 138 -2.96 15.91 -1.96
N ASN A 139 -3.11 16.86 -1.02
CA ASN A 139 -3.91 18.07 -1.21
C ASN A 139 -3.48 18.87 -2.43
N VAL A 140 -2.17 19.07 -2.58
CA VAL A 140 -1.62 19.96 -3.61
C VAL A 140 -1.41 19.25 -4.96
N ASN A 141 -1.29 17.92 -4.98
CA ASN A 141 -1.07 17.18 -6.23
C ASN A 141 -2.35 16.62 -6.87
N ALA A 142 -3.36 16.28 -6.07
CA ALA A 142 -4.58 15.59 -6.52
C ALA A 142 -5.87 16.11 -5.84
N GLY A 143 -5.77 16.61 -4.61
CA GLY A 143 -6.91 16.99 -3.78
C GLY A 143 -7.46 18.40 -4.04
N PRO A 144 -8.26 18.93 -3.09
CA PRO A 144 -8.95 20.22 -3.26
C PRO A 144 -8.03 21.43 -3.49
N GLY A 145 -6.81 21.38 -2.95
CA GLY A 145 -5.78 22.40 -3.12
C GLY A 145 -4.96 22.30 -4.41
N ALA A 146 -5.19 21.26 -5.23
CA ALA A 146 -4.45 21.07 -6.47
C ALA A 146 -4.86 22.09 -7.55
N LEU A 147 -3.98 22.27 -8.53
CA LEU A 147 -4.28 23.03 -9.75
C LEU A 147 -5.55 22.53 -10.43
N ALA A 148 -6.33 23.44 -11.00
CA ALA A 148 -7.64 23.12 -11.60
C ALA A 148 -7.57 21.99 -12.64
N SER A 149 -6.49 21.91 -13.42
CA SER A 149 -6.27 20.85 -14.41
C SER A 149 -5.94 19.48 -13.83
N ARG A 150 -5.52 19.41 -12.56
CA ARG A 150 -5.12 18.18 -11.86
C ARG A 150 -6.12 17.76 -10.78
N LYS A 151 -6.89 18.72 -10.26
CA LYS A 151 -7.82 18.53 -9.17
C LYS A 151 -8.80 17.40 -9.48
N ASN A 152 -8.83 16.39 -8.62
CA ASN A 152 -9.91 15.41 -8.62
C ASN A 152 -11.09 15.98 -7.82
N PRO A 153 -12.24 16.28 -8.44
CA PRO A 153 -13.37 16.89 -7.74
C PRO A 153 -14.01 15.98 -6.69
N LEU A 154 -13.76 14.67 -6.78
CA LEU A 154 -14.31 13.67 -5.85
C LEU A 154 -13.35 13.37 -4.69
N LEU A 155 -12.09 13.82 -4.73
CA LEU A 155 -11.10 13.54 -3.69
C LEU A 155 -11.15 14.59 -2.58
N THR A 156 -11.35 14.11 -1.36
CA THR A 156 -11.35 14.89 -0.13
C THR A 156 -10.30 14.33 0.84
N LEU A 157 -9.97 15.10 1.87
CA LEU A 157 -9.05 14.70 2.92
C LEU A 157 -9.84 14.57 4.23
N ALA A 158 -9.54 13.56 5.05
CA ALA A 158 -10.11 13.43 6.40
C ALA A 158 -9.70 14.62 7.30
N ALA A 159 -10.02 14.64 8.59
CA ALA A 159 -9.38 15.60 9.50
C ALA A 159 -7.89 15.24 9.70
N ASP A 160 -7.03 16.25 9.92
CA ASP A 160 -5.63 16.01 10.29
C ASP A 160 -5.54 15.67 11.78
N GLY A 161 -5.06 14.47 12.09
CA GLY A 161 -4.81 14.04 13.47
C GLY A 161 -3.39 14.28 13.96
N ALA A 162 -2.51 14.86 13.13
CA ALA A 162 -1.09 15.08 13.41
C ALA A 162 -0.36 13.79 13.86
N ARG A 163 -0.70 12.63 13.28
CA ARG A 163 -0.09 11.34 13.62
C ARG A 163 1.33 11.21 13.04
N GLY A 164 2.13 10.40 13.72
CA GLY A 164 3.52 10.11 13.36
C GLY A 164 4.49 11.20 13.79
N GLY A 165 5.78 10.87 13.77
CA GLY A 165 6.84 11.82 14.12
C GLY A 165 7.02 12.93 13.07
N THR A 166 7.86 13.90 13.42
CA THR A 166 8.26 14.97 12.51
C THR A 166 9.21 14.44 11.44
N ILE A 167 8.95 14.78 10.18
CA ILE A 167 9.76 14.42 9.02
C ILE A 167 10.29 15.66 8.30
N THR A 168 11.51 15.55 7.78
CA THR A 168 12.11 16.50 6.84
C THR A 168 12.59 15.71 5.64
N ARG A 169 11.98 15.93 4.46
CA ARG A 169 12.17 15.09 3.28
C ARG A 169 12.10 15.90 1.99
N GLN A 170 12.93 15.50 1.03
CA GLN A 170 12.81 15.92 -0.37
C GLN A 170 12.16 14.80 -1.16
N VAL A 171 11.10 15.12 -1.89
CA VAL A 171 10.45 14.21 -2.82
C VAL A 171 11.04 14.46 -4.20
N ASN A 172 11.48 13.38 -4.88
CA ASN A 172 12.06 13.55 -6.20
C ASN A 172 11.01 14.08 -7.18
N GLN A 173 11.49 14.82 -8.18
CA GLN A 173 10.65 15.38 -9.20
C GLN A 173 9.82 14.31 -9.92
N PHE A 174 8.51 14.53 -9.97
CA PHE A 174 7.55 13.70 -10.70
C PHE A 174 7.47 12.23 -10.27
N ASP A 175 7.95 11.89 -9.07
CA ASP A 175 7.73 10.55 -8.51
C ASP A 175 6.23 10.27 -8.35
N ASN A 176 5.87 8.99 -8.48
CA ASN A 176 4.49 8.57 -8.34
C ASN A 176 3.97 8.86 -6.92
N LEU A 177 2.79 9.49 -6.81
CA LEU A 177 2.23 9.91 -5.53
C LEU A 177 1.98 8.73 -4.58
N LEU A 178 1.51 7.58 -5.08
CA LEU A 178 1.32 6.39 -4.24
C LEU A 178 2.65 5.91 -3.65
N VAL A 179 3.72 5.86 -4.46
CA VAL A 179 5.04 5.40 -4.02
C VAL A 179 5.62 6.33 -2.96
N VAL A 180 5.51 7.64 -3.15
CA VAL A 180 5.96 8.63 -2.16
C VAL A 180 5.21 8.47 -0.83
N LEU A 181 3.90 8.23 -0.88
CA LEU A 181 3.09 8.00 0.32
C LEU A 181 3.45 6.67 1.00
N GLN A 182 3.73 5.61 0.23
CA GLN A 182 4.20 4.32 0.77
C GLN A 182 5.49 4.47 1.56
N ASP A 183 6.45 5.21 1.01
CA ASP A 183 7.73 5.41 1.69
C ASP A 183 7.56 6.21 3.00
N ILE A 184 6.81 7.32 2.96
CA ILE A 184 6.59 8.16 4.15
C ILE A 184 5.82 7.36 5.22
N ALA A 185 4.77 6.65 4.81
CA ALA A 185 3.95 5.85 5.70
C ALA A 185 4.73 4.70 6.33
N GLY A 186 5.56 4.00 5.52
CA GLY A 186 6.43 2.92 5.98
C GLY A 186 7.46 3.41 7.01
N ALA A 187 8.12 4.54 6.75
CA ALA A 187 9.07 5.13 7.67
C ALA A 187 8.43 5.61 8.99
N ALA A 188 7.20 6.14 8.91
CA ALA A 188 6.47 6.66 10.07
C ALA A 188 5.65 5.61 10.84
N GLY A 189 5.56 4.36 10.34
CA GLY A 189 4.69 3.34 10.90
C GLY A 189 3.19 3.67 10.79
N LEU A 190 2.80 4.39 9.73
CA LEU A 190 1.43 4.84 9.49
C LEU A 190 0.75 4.06 8.37
N GLY A 191 -0.56 3.92 8.46
CA GLY A 191 -1.42 3.44 7.39
C GLY A 191 -2.08 4.59 6.64
N PHE A 192 -2.32 4.43 5.35
CA PHE A 192 -3.24 5.27 4.60
C PHE A 192 -4.20 4.42 3.78
N ARG A 193 -5.35 5.02 3.45
CA ARG A 193 -6.33 4.47 2.53
C ARG A 193 -7.17 5.55 1.88
N VAL A 194 -7.69 5.27 0.70
CA VAL A 194 -8.77 6.03 0.08
C VAL A 194 -10.02 5.17 0.11
N ILE A 195 -11.05 5.66 0.78
CA ILE A 195 -12.35 4.98 0.84
C ILE A 195 -13.46 5.97 0.51
N GLN A 196 -14.55 5.45 -0.04
CA GLN A 196 -15.73 6.27 -0.24
C GLN A 196 -16.42 6.59 1.08
N VAL A 197 -16.65 7.88 1.34
CA VAL A 197 -17.43 8.41 2.46
C VAL A 197 -18.48 9.37 1.90
N GLY A 198 -19.74 8.97 1.99
CA GLY A 198 -20.83 9.71 1.34
C GLY A 198 -20.63 9.76 -0.18
N GLY A 199 -20.69 10.97 -0.74
CA GLY A 199 -20.50 11.24 -2.17
C GLY A 199 -19.06 11.57 -2.60
N ALA A 200 -18.05 11.29 -1.75
CA ALA A 200 -16.66 11.60 -2.03
C ALA A 200 -15.72 10.43 -1.73
N LEU A 201 -14.56 10.42 -2.36
CA LEU A 201 -13.40 9.61 -1.98
C LEU A 201 -12.62 10.36 -0.92
N GLN A 202 -12.42 9.78 0.25
CA GLN A 202 -11.70 10.42 1.34
C GLN A 202 -10.35 9.74 1.55
N PHE A 203 -9.27 10.52 1.43
CA PHE A 203 -7.94 10.11 1.87
C PHE A 203 -7.87 10.16 3.40
N GLN A 204 -7.59 9.01 4.01
CA GLN A 204 -7.49 8.82 5.45
C GLN A 204 -6.10 8.32 5.79
N VAL A 205 -5.51 8.90 6.84
CA VAL A 205 -4.30 8.39 7.49
C VAL A 205 -4.71 7.84 8.84
N TYR A 206 -4.19 6.68 9.21
CA TYR A 206 -4.49 5.98 10.45
C TYR A 206 -3.24 5.39 11.07
N THR A 207 -3.26 5.21 12.39
CA THR A 207 -2.21 4.49 13.11
C THR A 207 -2.63 3.03 13.22
N PRO A 208 -1.84 2.08 12.70
CA PRO A 208 -2.14 0.68 12.90
C PRO A 208 -2.04 0.30 14.39
N THR A 209 -2.85 -0.67 14.82
CA THR A 209 -2.90 -1.07 16.23
C THR A 209 -2.11 -2.35 16.46
N ASN A 210 -1.33 -2.41 17.54
CA ASN A 210 -0.75 -3.67 17.96
C ASN A 210 -1.84 -4.57 18.58
N ARG A 211 -2.28 -5.56 17.82
CA ARG A 211 -3.28 -6.56 18.21
C ARG A 211 -2.65 -7.92 18.54
N SER A 212 -1.33 -8.02 18.68
CA SER A 212 -0.63 -9.29 18.92
C SER A 212 -1.12 -10.06 20.16
N ALA A 213 -1.64 -9.36 21.17
CA ALA A 213 -2.21 -9.98 22.36
C ALA A 213 -3.65 -10.51 22.16
N THR A 214 -4.42 -9.95 21.22
CA THR A 214 -5.86 -10.22 21.03
C THR A 214 -6.16 -10.99 19.74
N ALA A 215 -5.45 -10.67 18.66
CA ALA A 215 -5.52 -11.34 17.36
C ALA A 215 -4.40 -12.39 17.29
N ARG A 216 -4.71 -13.56 17.86
CA ARG A 216 -3.78 -14.68 18.02
C ARG A 216 -4.26 -15.88 17.21
N PHE A 217 -3.41 -16.38 16.33
CA PHE A 217 -3.70 -17.51 15.46
C PHE A 217 -2.85 -18.73 15.84
N SER A 218 -3.47 -19.88 16.03
CA SER A 218 -2.78 -21.13 16.34
C SER A 218 -3.62 -22.33 15.93
N PHE A 219 -2.96 -23.40 15.48
CA PHE A 219 -3.61 -24.69 15.26
C PHE A 219 -4.30 -25.18 16.55
N GLY A 220 -3.69 -24.95 17.72
CA GLY A 220 -4.26 -25.34 19.02
C GLY A 220 -5.51 -24.53 19.43
N PHE A 221 -5.70 -23.34 18.86
CA PHE A 221 -6.92 -22.55 19.05
C PHE A 221 -8.02 -22.93 18.04
N GLY A 222 -7.73 -23.78 17.06
CA GLY A 222 -8.66 -24.16 16.00
C GLY A 222 -9.05 -23.01 15.09
N ASN A 223 -8.25 -21.94 15.04
CA ASN A 223 -8.50 -20.74 14.24
C ASN A 223 -7.47 -20.52 13.13
N LEU A 224 -6.77 -21.58 12.75
CA LEU A 224 -5.70 -21.59 11.74
C LEU A 224 -5.70 -22.94 11.01
N THR A 225 -5.84 -22.93 9.67
CA THR A 225 -5.74 -24.16 8.86
C THR A 225 -4.36 -24.38 8.27
N ASP A 226 -3.69 -23.29 7.89
CA ASP A 226 -2.41 -23.34 7.21
C ASP A 226 -1.53 -22.21 7.72
N ALA A 227 -0.24 -22.48 7.80
CA ALA A 227 0.74 -21.46 8.09
C ALA A 227 2.06 -21.79 7.38
N SER A 228 2.65 -20.76 6.78
CA SER A 228 3.96 -20.84 6.15
C SER A 228 4.78 -19.63 6.53
N TYR A 229 6.04 -19.87 6.90
CA TYR A 229 6.98 -18.82 7.25
C TYR A 229 8.20 -18.93 6.36
N THR A 230 8.56 -17.81 5.74
CA THR A 230 9.74 -17.68 4.89
C THR A 230 10.57 -16.51 5.36
N THR A 231 11.88 -16.68 5.38
CA THR A 231 12.83 -15.63 5.74
C THR A 231 13.64 -15.23 4.52
N THR A 232 13.70 -13.93 4.25
CA THR A 232 14.54 -13.33 3.22
C THR A 232 15.68 -12.57 3.92
N PRO A 233 16.94 -12.77 3.53
CA PRO A 233 18.06 -12.04 4.11
C PRO A 233 17.97 -10.53 3.80
N PRO A 234 18.64 -9.67 4.58
CA PRO A 234 18.71 -8.24 4.30
C PRO A 234 19.35 -7.96 2.94
N THR A 235 18.99 -6.83 2.32
CA THR A 235 19.68 -6.27 1.15
C THR A 235 20.54 -5.06 1.50
N CYS A 236 20.36 -4.47 2.69
CA CYS A 236 21.15 -3.35 3.20
C CYS A 236 21.35 -3.48 4.71
N THR A 237 22.61 -3.57 5.13
CA THR A 237 23.02 -3.48 6.54
C THR A 237 23.95 -2.29 6.80
N ARG A 238 24.46 -1.65 5.72
CA ARG A 238 25.20 -0.39 5.76
C ARG A 238 24.72 0.55 4.67
N ALA A 239 24.14 1.69 5.05
CA ALA A 239 23.79 2.76 4.12
C ALA A 239 24.93 3.79 4.04
N ILE A 240 25.42 4.05 2.83
CA ILE A 240 26.42 5.09 2.54
C ILE A 240 25.68 6.27 1.93
N VAL A 241 25.43 7.30 2.73
CA VAL A 241 24.70 8.50 2.32
C VAL A 241 25.69 9.56 1.89
N VAL A 242 25.55 10.05 0.65
CA VAL A 242 26.42 11.09 0.09
C VAL A 242 25.59 12.28 -0.36
N ALA A 243 25.84 13.44 0.24
CA ALA A 243 25.24 14.72 -0.10
C ALA A 243 26.27 15.68 -0.74
N GLY A 244 25.78 16.71 -1.42
CA GLY A 244 26.60 17.68 -2.15
C GLY A 244 27.35 17.06 -3.35
N GLY A 245 28.44 17.69 -3.77
CA GLY A 245 29.31 17.19 -4.84
C GLY A 245 28.92 17.56 -6.27
N SER A 246 27.88 18.38 -6.44
CA SER A 246 27.52 19.02 -7.72
C SER A 246 28.02 20.46 -7.77
N SER A 247 27.64 21.28 -6.78
CA SER A 247 28.06 22.68 -6.63
C SER A 247 28.67 23.00 -5.26
N SER A 248 28.69 22.04 -4.32
CA SER A 248 29.26 22.20 -2.98
C SER A 248 30.06 20.95 -2.56
N PRO A 249 30.90 21.02 -1.51
CA PRO A 249 31.72 19.89 -1.08
C PRO A 249 30.90 18.63 -0.81
N ARG A 250 31.50 17.45 -1.03
CA ARG A 250 30.85 16.18 -0.69
C ARG A 250 30.82 15.99 0.82
N VAL A 251 29.66 15.63 1.34
CA VAL A 251 29.49 15.20 2.74
C VAL A 251 29.03 13.75 2.71
N CYS A 252 29.80 12.86 3.33
CA CYS A 252 29.54 11.42 3.35
C CYS A 252 29.32 10.96 4.78
N LYS A 253 28.32 10.12 5.01
CA LYS A 253 28.07 9.49 6.31
C LYS A 253 27.61 8.04 6.13
N THR A 254 28.05 7.17 7.03
CA THR A 254 27.65 5.77 7.06
C THR A 254 26.66 5.53 8.19
N TYR A 255 25.69 4.67 7.92
CA TYR A 255 24.73 4.19 8.92
C TYR A 255 24.75 2.66 8.88
N ASP A 256 25.00 2.06 10.03
CA ASP A 256 25.10 0.61 10.18
C ASP A 256 23.92 0.09 11.00
N ARG A 257 23.36 -1.04 10.58
CA ARG A 257 22.41 -1.81 11.38
C ARG A 257 22.68 -3.30 11.22
N THR A 258 23.05 -3.93 12.32
CA THR A 258 23.23 -5.39 12.39
C THR A 258 21.87 -6.07 12.23
N ASP A 259 21.81 -7.04 11.32
CA ASP A 259 20.65 -7.91 11.20
C ASP A 259 20.70 -9.00 12.27
N PRO A 260 19.63 -9.21 13.05
CA PRO A 260 19.63 -10.18 14.15
C PRO A 260 19.71 -11.63 13.68
N LEU A 261 19.25 -11.94 12.46
CA LEU A 261 19.32 -13.28 11.86
C LEU A 261 20.65 -13.50 11.13
N PHE A 262 21.26 -12.43 10.64
CA PHE A 262 22.52 -12.46 9.89
C PHE A 262 23.55 -11.44 10.42
N PRO A 263 24.04 -11.58 11.66
CA PRO A 263 24.85 -10.55 12.33
C PRO A 263 26.21 -10.25 11.66
N GLY A 264 26.70 -11.16 10.80
CA GLY A 264 27.96 -11.01 10.07
C GLY A 264 27.84 -10.41 8.66
N LEU A 265 26.63 -10.14 8.15
CA LEU A 265 26.46 -9.61 6.80
C LEU A 265 26.68 -8.09 6.76
N VAL A 266 27.66 -7.66 5.97
CA VAL A 266 27.87 -6.25 5.61
C VAL A 266 27.48 -6.07 4.15
N LEU A 267 26.33 -5.43 3.93
CA LEU A 267 25.74 -5.16 2.62
C LEU A 267 25.61 -3.65 2.47
N GLU A 268 26.45 -3.08 1.60
CA GLU A 268 26.51 -1.64 1.38
C GLU A 268 25.50 -1.21 0.32
N GLN A 269 24.69 -0.20 0.66
CA GLN A 269 23.81 0.48 -0.27
C GLN A 269 24.19 1.96 -0.38
N PHE A 270 24.35 2.43 -1.61
CA PHE A 270 24.56 3.84 -1.89
C PHE A 270 23.24 4.61 -1.85
N VAL A 271 23.21 5.71 -1.10
CA VAL A 271 22.08 6.63 -1.00
C VAL A 271 22.51 7.99 -1.52
N ASP A 272 21.97 8.35 -2.69
CA ASP A 272 22.33 9.58 -3.41
C ASP A 272 21.49 10.77 -2.92
N LEU A 273 22.14 11.71 -2.24
CA LEU A 273 21.59 13.03 -1.88
C LEU A 273 22.42 14.16 -2.52
N THR A 274 23.05 13.93 -3.67
CA THR A 274 23.95 14.92 -4.32
C THR A 274 23.23 16.18 -4.82
N SER A 275 21.89 16.17 -4.82
CA SER A 275 21.03 17.33 -5.04
C SER A 275 20.87 18.23 -3.80
N VAL A 276 21.19 17.72 -2.61
CA VAL A 276 21.13 18.46 -1.35
C VAL A 276 22.41 19.26 -1.18
N ASP A 277 22.27 20.58 -0.98
CA ASP A 277 23.41 21.44 -0.73
C ASP A 277 24.03 21.13 0.64
N SER A 278 25.36 20.96 0.68
CA SER A 278 26.12 20.78 1.91
C SER A 278 26.04 21.97 2.88
N ALA A 279 25.61 23.16 2.42
CA ALA A 279 25.33 24.31 3.28
C ALA A 279 23.90 24.32 3.86
N SER A 280 23.05 23.34 3.51
CA SER A 280 21.68 23.26 4.02
C SER A 280 21.66 23.10 5.54
N VAL A 281 20.89 23.95 6.23
CA VAL A 281 20.70 23.87 7.70
C VAL A 281 20.13 22.53 8.15
N ASP A 282 19.32 21.90 7.30
CA ASP A 282 18.69 20.60 7.55
C ASP A 282 19.50 19.41 7.01
N LEU A 283 20.76 19.61 6.60
CA LEU A 283 21.56 18.57 5.94
C LEU A 283 21.67 17.31 6.80
N THR A 284 22.08 17.47 8.05
CA THR A 284 22.29 16.35 8.98
C THR A 284 21.01 15.55 9.17
N ALA A 285 19.88 16.24 9.40
CA ALA A 285 18.59 15.59 9.58
C ALA A 285 18.13 14.83 8.32
N GLN A 286 18.35 15.41 7.12
CA GLN A 286 18.04 14.73 5.86
C GLN A 286 18.91 13.50 5.63
N MET A 287 20.21 13.58 5.96
CA MET A 287 21.10 12.43 5.84
C MET A 287 20.77 11.33 6.85
N ASP A 288 20.42 11.69 8.09
CA ASP A 288 20.02 10.74 9.13
C ASP A 288 18.75 9.99 8.74
N GLN A 289 17.74 10.74 8.24
CA GLN A 289 16.49 10.17 7.75
C GLN A 289 16.73 9.22 6.58
N ALA A 290 17.49 9.64 5.56
CA ALA A 290 17.75 8.82 4.38
C ALA A 290 18.53 7.54 4.72
N GLY A 291 19.47 7.61 5.67
CA GLY A 291 20.19 6.45 6.19
C GLY A 291 19.26 5.45 6.89
N ALA A 292 18.39 5.95 7.78
CA ALA A 292 17.41 5.13 8.48
C ALA A 292 16.40 4.47 7.55
N GLU A 293 15.94 5.19 6.52
CA GLU A 293 15.04 4.68 5.48
C GLU A 293 15.71 3.57 4.66
N ALA A 294 16.93 3.79 4.17
CA ALA A 294 17.65 2.78 3.38
C ALA A 294 17.89 1.49 4.16
N LEU A 295 18.30 1.60 5.43
CA LEU A 295 18.42 0.45 6.32
C LEU A 295 17.06 -0.23 6.46
N THR A 296 16.00 0.49 6.83
CA THR A 296 14.64 -0.07 7.04
C THR A 296 14.11 -0.78 5.80
N ASN A 297 14.27 -0.20 4.62
CA ASN A 297 13.83 -0.79 3.36
C ASN A 297 14.63 -2.04 2.97
N GLY A 298 15.92 -2.10 3.34
CA GLY A 298 16.79 -3.24 3.06
C GLY A 298 16.95 -4.23 4.22
N ALA A 299 16.12 -4.16 5.26
CA ALA A 299 16.13 -5.10 6.38
C ALA A 299 15.86 -6.54 5.92
N GLY A 300 16.38 -7.54 6.64
CA GLY A 300 15.92 -8.92 6.49
C GLY A 300 14.43 -9.01 6.79
N GLN A 301 13.71 -9.85 6.05
CA GLN A 301 12.25 -9.93 6.13
C GLN A 301 11.78 -11.33 6.46
N GLY A 302 10.91 -11.44 7.47
CA GLY A 302 10.02 -12.58 7.61
C GLY A 302 8.75 -12.36 6.79
N SER A 303 8.23 -13.41 6.17
CA SER A 303 6.89 -13.44 5.57
C SER A 303 6.14 -14.63 6.12
N LEU A 304 5.05 -14.35 6.84
CA LEU A 304 4.18 -15.27 7.55
C LEU A 304 2.81 -15.32 6.85
N ALA A 305 2.65 -16.21 5.87
CA ALA A 305 1.31 -16.43 5.31
C ALA A 305 0.53 -17.39 6.20
N ILE A 306 -0.67 -16.99 6.62
CA ILE A 306 -1.59 -17.82 7.40
C ILE A 306 -2.97 -17.91 6.73
N THR A 307 -3.66 -19.01 6.94
CA THR A 307 -5.07 -19.14 6.57
C THR A 307 -5.88 -19.21 7.85
N PRO A 308 -6.31 -18.07 8.41
CA PRO A 308 -7.10 -18.05 9.63
C PRO A 308 -8.52 -18.54 9.37
N ILE A 309 -9.15 -19.10 10.39
CA ILE A 309 -10.59 -19.35 10.38
C ILE A 309 -11.24 -18.26 11.23
N ASP A 310 -12.19 -17.54 10.63
CA ASP A 310 -13.03 -16.60 11.37
C ASP A 310 -13.86 -17.38 12.40
N ILE A 311 -13.60 -17.11 13.67
CA ILE A 311 -14.36 -17.66 14.79
C ILE A 311 -15.17 -16.54 15.44
N PRO A 312 -16.27 -16.81 16.16
CA PRO A 312 -17.08 -15.75 16.77
C PRO A 312 -16.31 -14.77 17.66
N LYS A 313 -15.15 -15.19 18.20
CA LYS A 313 -14.27 -14.37 19.06
C LYS A 313 -13.14 -13.64 18.32
N LEU A 314 -12.89 -13.94 17.04
CA LEU A 314 -11.83 -13.35 16.24
C LEU A 314 -12.25 -13.33 14.77
N GLN A 315 -12.60 -12.15 14.26
CA GLN A 315 -13.09 -11.92 12.91
C GLN A 315 -12.38 -10.74 12.25
N TYR A 316 -12.03 -10.91 10.97
CA TYR A 316 -11.50 -9.81 10.17
C TYR A 316 -12.52 -8.67 10.02
N GLY A 317 -12.04 -7.43 10.04
CA GLY A 317 -12.89 -6.23 9.92
C GLY A 317 -13.52 -5.78 11.23
N ARG A 318 -13.61 -6.66 12.23
CA ARG A 318 -14.09 -6.36 13.59
C ARG A 318 -12.96 -6.30 14.61
N ASP A 319 -12.16 -7.36 14.69
CA ASP A 319 -11.16 -7.54 15.75
C ASP A 319 -9.73 -7.20 15.29
N TYR A 320 -9.45 -7.36 14.00
CA TYR A 320 -8.21 -6.98 13.35
C TYR A 320 -8.46 -6.54 11.91
N ASN A 321 -7.59 -5.67 11.40
CA ASN A 321 -7.64 -5.16 10.04
C ASN A 321 -6.25 -5.22 9.39
N VAL A 322 -6.19 -5.00 8.07
CA VAL A 322 -4.91 -4.73 7.40
C VAL A 322 -4.21 -3.52 8.06
N GLY A 323 -2.90 -3.66 8.26
CA GLY A 323 -2.05 -2.76 9.02
C GLY A 323 -1.85 -3.17 10.48
N ASP A 324 -2.79 -3.86 11.12
CA ASP A 324 -2.63 -4.24 12.53
C ASP A 324 -1.53 -5.29 12.70
N THR A 325 -0.80 -5.23 13.82
CA THR A 325 0.15 -6.29 14.19
C THR A 325 -0.61 -7.45 14.82
N VAL A 326 -0.44 -8.66 14.29
CA VAL A 326 -1.09 -9.88 14.80
C VAL A 326 -0.03 -10.90 15.20
N ALA A 327 -0.43 -11.94 15.93
CA ALA A 327 0.48 -12.99 16.37
C ALA A 327 0.04 -14.36 15.85
N ALA A 328 0.96 -15.17 15.35
CA ALA A 328 0.71 -16.57 15.01
C ALA A 328 1.70 -17.51 15.69
N GLN A 329 1.21 -18.67 16.09
CA GLN A 329 2.01 -19.76 16.63
C GLN A 329 2.18 -20.83 15.55
N LEU A 330 3.41 -20.97 15.06
CA LEU A 330 3.76 -21.89 13.97
C LEU A 330 4.17 -23.27 14.48
N ARG A 331 5.14 -23.29 15.40
CA ARG A 331 5.79 -24.49 15.90
C ARG A 331 6.24 -24.30 17.36
N ASP A 332 6.16 -25.37 18.15
CA ASP A 332 6.80 -25.52 19.47
C ASP A 332 6.61 -24.35 20.46
N GLY A 333 5.43 -23.73 20.49
CA GLY A 333 5.05 -22.78 21.53
C GLY A 333 5.34 -21.30 21.22
N ASP A 334 6.27 -21.02 20.31
CA ASP A 334 6.72 -19.65 20.02
C ASP A 334 5.69 -18.82 19.24
N TRP A 335 5.57 -17.56 19.62
CA TRP A 335 4.68 -16.58 19.00
C TRP A 335 5.46 -15.64 18.10
N TYR A 336 5.10 -15.62 16.82
CA TYR A 336 5.63 -14.71 15.83
C TYR A 336 4.66 -13.56 15.63
N THR A 337 5.14 -12.33 15.76
CA THR A 337 4.34 -11.12 15.56
C THR A 337 4.77 -10.41 14.30
N ASP A 338 3.82 -10.05 13.45
CA ASP A 338 4.10 -9.25 12.26
C ASP A 338 2.84 -8.47 11.84
N VAL A 339 3.00 -7.49 10.97
CA VAL A 339 1.94 -6.63 10.44
C VAL A 339 1.10 -7.41 9.43
N CYS A 340 -0.21 -7.38 9.60
CA CYS A 340 -1.16 -7.94 8.64
C CYS A 340 -1.19 -7.09 7.36
N ARG A 341 -0.49 -7.51 6.30
CA ARG A 341 -0.30 -6.66 5.11
C ARG A 341 -1.34 -6.87 4.04
N GLU A 342 -1.86 -8.08 3.91
CA GLU A 342 -2.88 -8.42 2.94
C GLU A 342 -3.83 -9.43 3.57
N VAL A 343 -5.12 -9.32 3.26
CA VAL A 343 -6.09 -10.37 3.58
C VAL A 343 -6.86 -10.68 2.31
N THR A 344 -6.91 -11.95 1.92
CA THR A 344 -7.78 -12.46 0.88
C THR A 344 -9.06 -12.98 1.54
N LEU A 345 -10.17 -12.30 1.31
CA LEU A 345 -11.51 -12.73 1.68
C LEU A 345 -12.14 -13.41 0.48
N THR A 346 -12.62 -14.63 0.66
CA THR A 346 -13.36 -15.35 -0.38
C THR A 346 -14.78 -15.61 0.12
N SER A 347 -15.77 -15.29 -0.69
CA SER A 347 -17.18 -15.51 -0.36
C SER A 347 -17.88 -16.14 -1.56
N THR A 348 -18.72 -17.13 -1.30
CA THR A 348 -19.76 -17.61 -2.20
C THR A 348 -21.12 -17.18 -1.63
N THR A 349 -22.21 -17.52 -2.32
CA THR A 349 -23.58 -17.28 -1.81
C THR A 349 -23.87 -18.03 -0.50
N THR A 350 -23.09 -19.07 -0.18
CA THR A 350 -23.38 -19.99 0.93
C THR A 350 -22.31 -19.93 2.02
N ASP A 351 -21.04 -19.73 1.65
CA ASP A 351 -19.90 -19.78 2.56
C ASP A 351 -18.96 -18.59 2.41
N SER A 352 -18.25 -18.23 3.48
CA SER A 352 -17.22 -17.20 3.46
C SER A 352 -15.97 -17.70 4.20
N THR A 353 -14.80 -17.58 3.56
CA THR A 353 -13.50 -17.95 4.13
C THR A 353 -12.54 -16.77 4.09
N VAL A 354 -11.60 -16.76 5.02
CA VAL A 354 -10.61 -15.68 5.18
C VAL A 354 -9.23 -16.29 5.09
N LYS A 355 -8.34 -15.69 4.30
CA LYS A 355 -6.93 -16.04 4.22
C LYS A 355 -6.13 -14.77 4.48
N ALA A 356 -5.17 -14.78 5.40
CA ALA A 356 -4.45 -13.57 5.81
C ALA A 356 -2.94 -13.71 5.59
N THR A 357 -2.36 -12.82 4.81
CA THR A 357 -0.91 -12.72 4.67
C THR A 357 -0.38 -11.71 5.68
N VAL A 358 0.39 -12.20 6.65
CA VAL A 358 1.01 -11.42 7.70
C VAL A 358 2.51 -11.31 7.39
N GLY A 359 3.08 -10.11 7.36
CA GLY A 359 4.46 -9.96 6.91
C GLY A 359 4.65 -10.14 5.39
N GLY A 360 5.89 -9.93 4.94
CA GLY A 360 6.28 -9.91 3.52
C GLY A 360 5.85 -8.65 2.75
N ASP A 361 6.66 -8.16 1.83
CA ASP A 361 6.25 -7.04 0.97
C ASP A 361 5.04 -7.43 0.08
N THR A 362 4.17 -6.45 -0.22
CA THR A 362 2.98 -6.53 -1.09
C THR A 362 3.30 -6.81 -2.57
N SER A 363 4.37 -7.51 -2.83
CA SER A 363 4.74 -7.96 -4.15
C SER A 363 5.57 -9.23 -4.00
N SER A 364 5.23 -10.24 -4.79
CA SER A 364 6.05 -11.42 -5.06
C SER A 364 7.42 -11.01 -5.63
N ASN A 365 8.29 -10.42 -4.81
CA ASN A 365 9.38 -9.58 -5.28
C ASN A 365 10.77 -9.95 -4.76
N THR A 366 11.04 -11.18 -4.34
CA THR A 366 12.47 -11.59 -4.22
C THR A 366 13.16 -11.42 -5.57
N ILE A 367 12.50 -11.87 -6.63
CA ILE A 367 13.00 -11.77 -8.01
C ILE A 367 12.93 -10.32 -8.52
N ALA A 368 11.85 -9.58 -8.29
CA ALA A 368 11.80 -8.20 -8.78
C ALA A 368 12.57 -7.17 -7.93
N ARG A 369 12.92 -7.46 -6.68
CA ARG A 369 13.93 -6.69 -5.91
C ARG A 369 15.33 -6.93 -6.44
N ILE A 370 15.66 -8.19 -6.77
CA ILE A 370 16.93 -8.51 -7.44
C ILE A 370 16.95 -7.83 -8.81
N TYR A 371 15.85 -7.86 -9.58
CA TYR A 371 15.80 -7.16 -10.87
C TYR A 371 15.74 -5.64 -10.74
N SER A 372 15.09 -5.06 -9.73
CA SER A 372 15.07 -3.62 -9.51
C SER A 372 16.44 -3.13 -9.02
N TYR A 373 17.13 -3.90 -8.19
CA TYR A 373 18.52 -3.69 -7.82
C TYR A 373 19.44 -3.81 -9.04
N ILE A 374 19.31 -4.86 -9.87
CA ILE A 374 20.07 -5.00 -11.13
C ILE A 374 19.73 -3.86 -12.10
N ALA A 375 18.47 -3.42 -12.18
CA ALA A 375 18.04 -2.33 -13.03
C ALA A 375 18.56 -0.98 -12.53
N GLN A 376 18.62 -0.77 -11.22
CA GLN A 376 19.19 0.40 -10.57
C GLN A 376 20.71 0.42 -10.76
N VAL A 377 21.41 -0.69 -10.50
CA VAL A 377 22.83 -0.86 -10.81
C VAL A 377 23.11 -0.62 -12.30
N LYS A 378 22.26 -1.11 -13.21
CA LYS A 378 22.40 -0.82 -14.66
C LYS A 378 22.16 0.66 -14.97
N ARG A 379 21.21 1.32 -14.31
CA ARG A 379 20.96 2.78 -14.45
C ARG A 379 22.14 3.59 -13.94
N ASP A 380 22.71 3.21 -12.80
CA ASP A 380 23.84 3.89 -12.17
C ASP A 380 25.13 3.68 -12.96
N VAL A 381 25.35 2.46 -13.48
CA VAL A 381 26.42 2.16 -14.44
C VAL A 381 26.22 2.93 -15.75
N GLY A 382 24.98 3.10 -16.23
CA GLY A 382 24.66 3.93 -17.38
C GLY A 382 25.04 5.40 -17.17
N ARG A 383 24.70 5.96 -16.00
CA ARG A 383 25.08 7.32 -15.57
C ARG A 383 26.59 7.50 -15.38
N LEU A 384 27.29 6.46 -14.93
CA LEU A 384 28.76 6.43 -14.83
C LEU A 384 29.43 6.42 -16.20
N LYS A 385 28.88 5.68 -17.17
CA LYS A 385 29.39 5.63 -18.55
C LYS A 385 29.22 6.96 -19.28
N THR A 386 28.13 7.69 -19.03
CA THR A 386 27.93 9.03 -19.62
C THR A 386 28.77 10.12 -18.96
N ARG A 387 29.22 9.93 -17.70
CA ARG A 387 30.15 10.84 -17.01
C ARG A 387 31.62 10.68 -17.40
N LYS A 388 32.00 9.60 -18.10
CA LYS A 388 33.39 9.34 -18.50
C LYS A 388 33.73 9.85 -19.91
N ALA A 389 32.82 10.60 -20.55
CA ALA A 389 33.06 11.32 -21.78
C ALA A 389 33.00 12.83 -21.51
N ALA A 390 34.01 13.33 -20.80
CA ALA A 390 34.41 14.73 -20.76
C ALA A 390 35.92 14.78 -20.53
#